data_AF-A0A925LY12-F1
#
_entry.id   AF-A0A925LY12-F1
#
_cell.length_a   1.000
_cell.length_b   1.000
_cell.length_c   1.000
_cell.angle_alpha   90.00
_cell.angle_beta   90.00
_cell.angle_gamma   90.00
#
_symmetry.space_group_name_H-M   'P 1'
#
loop_
_entity.id
_entity.type
_entity.pdbx_description
1 polymer ?
#
loop_
_entity_poly.entity_id
_entity_poly.type
_entity_poly.pdbx_seq_one_letter_code
_entity_poly.pdbx_strand_id
1 'polypeptide(L)' 'MTSATTELPVADVIVDEIPNNGVFNMAMDAALLQLAAERERSVVRIYRWSEPTVT' A
#
# COMPACT_ATOMS: atom_id res chain seq x y z
N MET A 1 -5.44 -34.53 -5.98
CA MET A 1 -5.76 -33.09 -6.05
C MET A 1 -4.48 -32.33 -5.75
N THR A 2 -3.78 -31.87 -6.77
CA THR A 2 -2.56 -31.06 -6.63
C THR A 2 -2.99 -29.63 -6.32
N SER A 3 -2.72 -29.18 -5.10
CA SER A 3 -2.90 -27.78 -4.73
C SER A 3 -1.93 -26.96 -5.57
N ALA A 4 -2.44 -26.18 -6.52
CA ALA A 4 -1.65 -25.17 -7.20
C ALA A 4 -1.34 -24.09 -6.16
N THR A 5 -0.15 -24.13 -5.58
CA THR A 5 0.37 -23.00 -4.84
C THR A 5 0.70 -21.94 -5.89
N THR A 6 -0.27 -21.08 -6.20
CA THR A 6 -0.01 -19.90 -7.03
C THR A 6 0.96 -19.03 -6.23
N GLU A 7 2.25 -19.08 -6.57
CA GLU A 7 3.22 -18.14 -6.05
C GLU A 7 2.75 -16.75 -6.46
N LEU A 8 2.29 -15.98 -5.47
CA LEU A 8 1.91 -14.59 -5.69
C LEU A 8 3.17 -13.78 -6.03
N PRO A 9 3.06 -12.74 -6.89
CA PRO A 9 4.19 -11.87 -7.17
C PRO A 9 4.75 -11.29 -5.87
N VAL A 10 6.07 -11.10 -5.80
CA VAL A 10 6.73 -10.46 -4.67
C VAL A 10 6.17 -9.05 -4.50
N ALA A 11 5.63 -8.76 -3.31
CA ALA A 11 5.09 -7.45 -2.96
C ALA A 11 5.81 -6.89 -1.73
N ASP A 12 6.10 -5.60 -1.75
CA ASP A 12 6.58 -4.89 -0.58
C ASP A 12 5.41 -4.52 0.32
N VAL A 13 5.48 -4.92 1.59
CA VAL A 13 4.44 -4.61 2.57
C VAL A 13 4.94 -3.51 3.51
N ILE A 14 4.22 -2.39 3.54
CA ILE A 14 4.51 -1.25 4.40
C ILE A 14 3.37 -1.13 5.42
N VAL A 15 3.71 -1.07 6.70
CA VAL A 15 2.76 -0.87 7.80
C VAL A 15 3.10 0.42 8.51
N ASP A 16 2.20 1.39 8.45
CA ASP A 16 2.36 2.65 9.17
C ASP A 16 1.80 2.50 10.59
N GLU A 17 2.69 2.52 11.59
CA GLU A 17 2.30 2.40 13.00
C GLU A 17 1.50 3.62 13.49
N ILE A 18 1.92 4.80 13.03
CA ILE A 18 1.36 6.09 13.44
C ILE A 18 0.32 6.54 12.40
N PRO A 19 -0.93 6.84 12.83
CA PRO A 19 -1.94 7.36 11.92
C PRO A 19 -1.58 8.77 11.44
N ASN A 20 -1.85 9.03 10.16
CA ASN A 20 -1.59 10.32 9.53
C ASN A 20 -2.88 10.95 8.97
N ASN A 21 -2.82 12.25 8.69
CA ASN A 21 -3.96 12.97 8.11
C ASN A 21 -4.24 12.56 6.66
N GLY A 22 -5.44 12.89 6.18
CA GLY A 22 -5.87 12.51 4.83
C GLY A 22 -4.98 13.04 3.72
N VAL A 23 -4.54 14.30 3.82
CA VAL A 23 -3.65 14.93 2.81
C VAL A 23 -2.35 14.15 2.67
N PHE A 24 -1.74 13.79 3.79
CA PHE A 24 -0.52 12.99 3.80
C PHE A 24 -0.77 11.59 3.21
N ASN A 25 -1.84 10.91 3.62
CA ASN A 25 -2.14 9.57 3.14
C ASN A 25 -2.34 9.54 1.62
N MET A 26 -3.11 10.49 1.08
CA MET A 26 -3.34 10.62 -0.36
C MET A 26 -2.05 10.94 -1.13
N ALA A 27 -1.22 11.85 -0.62
CA ALA A 27 0.06 12.20 -1.25
C ALA A 27 1.02 11.01 -1.27
N MET A 28 1.09 10.25 -0.16
CA MET A 28 1.92 9.06 -0.05
C MET A 28 1.44 7.95 -0.99
N ASP A 29 0.14 7.71 -1.08
CA ASP A 29 -0.42 6.70 -2.00
C ASP A 29 -0.11 7.04 -3.46
N ALA A 30 -0.23 8.31 -3.85
CA ALA A 30 0.14 8.75 -5.20
C ALA A 30 1.64 8.57 -5.49
N ALA A 31 2.50 8.91 -4.52
CA ALA A 31 3.95 8.74 -4.65
C ALA A 31 4.35 7.26 -4.76
N LEU A 32 3.76 6.40 -3.93
CA LEU A 32 4.01 4.96 -3.96
C LEU A 32 3.49 4.32 -5.24
N LEU A 33 2.33 4.75 -5.75
CA LEU A 33 1.81 4.28 -7.03
C LEU A 33 2.79 4.57 -8.18
N GLN A 34 3.31 5.79 -8.24
CA GLN A 34 4.30 6.18 -9.24
C GLN A 34 5.59 5.36 -9.09
N LEU A 35 6.13 5.26 -7.86
CA LEU A 35 7.38 4.54 -7.60
C LEU A 35 7.26 3.03 -7.90
N ALA A 36 6.14 2.43 -7.57
CA ALA A 36 5.84 1.03 -7.83
C ALA A 36 5.83 0.74 -9.35
N ALA A 37 5.20 1.63 -10.13
CA ALA A 37 5.19 1.54 -11.59
C ALA A 37 6.61 1.68 -12.18
N GLU A 38 7.39 2.66 -11.73
CA GLU A 38 8.77 2.87 -12.21
C GLU A 38 9.71 1.69 -11.89
N ARG A 39 9.46 0.98 -10.78
CA ARG A 39 10.30 -0.13 -10.32
C ARG A 39 9.76 -1.51 -10.69
N GLU A 40 8.62 -1.58 -11.36
CA GLU A 40 7.91 -2.83 -11.67
C GLU A 40 7.66 -3.69 -10.41
N ARG A 41 7.29 -3.05 -9.30
CA ARG A 41 7.02 -3.73 -8.01
C ARG A 41 5.57 -3.57 -7.61
N SER A 42 5.05 -4.58 -6.90
CA SER A 42 3.78 -4.47 -6.19
C SER A 42 4.03 -3.93 -4.77
N VAL A 43 3.20 -2.99 -4.32
CA VAL A 43 3.28 -2.42 -2.97
C VAL A 43 1.92 -2.53 -2.30
N VAL A 44 1.91 -3.04 -1.07
CA VAL A 44 0.73 -3.04 -0.19
C VAL A 44 1.04 -2.15 1.00
N ARG A 45 0.29 -1.06 1.16
CA ARG A 45 0.41 -0.16 2.30
C ARG A 45 -0.81 -0.31 3.21
N ILE A 46 -0.57 -0.57 4.49
CA ILE A 46 -1.61 -0.65 5.53
C ILE A 46 -1.41 0.53 6.47
N TYR A 47 -2.42 1.38 6.57
CA TYR A 47 -2.36 2.59 7.38
C TYR A 47 -3.72 2.93 7.99
N ARG A 48 -3.70 3.87 8.95
CA ARG A 48 -4.90 4.42 9.59
C ARG A 48 -4.92 5.92 9.44
N TRP A 49 -6.13 6.47 9.40
CA TRP A 49 -6.34 7.92 9.34
C TRP A 49 -6.34 8.48 10.77
N SER A 50 -5.73 9.64 10.97
CA SER A 50 -5.72 10.33 12.26
C SER A 50 -7.08 10.92 12.61
N GLU A 51 -7.92 11.17 11.60
CA GLU A 51 -9.23 11.79 11.73
C GLU A 51 -10.26 11.01 10.88
N PRO A 52 -11.52 10.88 11.33
CA PRO A 52 -12.58 10.33 10.51
C PRO A 52 -12.70 11.13 9.22
N THR A 53 -12.74 10.44 8.09
CA THR A 53 -12.90 11.08 6.78
C THR A 53 -14.09 10.45 6.07
N VAL A 54 -14.92 11.29 5.46
CA VAL A 54 -15.95 10.83 4.52
C VAL A 54 -15.26 10.64 3.17
N THR A 55 -15.08 9.38 2.78
CA THR A 55 -14.70 8.98 1.42
C THR A 55 -15.93 8.68 0.60
#